data_AF-A0A957EWN5-F1
#
_entry.id   AF-A0A957EWN5-F1
#
_cell.length_a   1.000
_cell.length_b   1.000
_cell.length_c   1.000
_cell.angle_alpha   90.00
_cell.angle_beta   90.00
_cell.angle_gamma   90.00
#
_symmetry.space_group_name_H-M   'P 1'
#
loop_
_entity.id
_entity.type
_entity.pdbx_description
1 polymer ?
#
loop_
_entity_poly.entity_id
_entity_poly.type
_entity_poly.pdbx_seq_one_letter_code
_entity_poly.pdbx_strand_id
1 'polypeptide(L)'
;ELSRALVKAVQAAGSIVHEGGNFITIEGPRFSTKGESHTYRRWGMDLIGMTSCPEAFLAAEAEMAYAAMAHITDYDVWHESEQPVTVEMVIRILLANTALAQQAIVQLVADMDNWAGDFPVHHTLRDALITNRELIPAQLRQDLAPLVEKYLEI
;
A
#
# COMPACT_ATOMS: atom_id res chain seq x y z
N GLU A 1 -3.21 -9.43 -8.52
CA GLU A 1 -3.15 -10.85 -8.07
C GLU A 1 -2.90 -10.90 -6.58
N LEU A 2 -1.81 -10.27 -6.12
CA LEU A 2 -1.44 -10.18 -4.70
C LEU A 2 -2.58 -9.69 -3.80
N SER A 3 -3.30 -8.63 -4.19
CA SER A 3 -4.47 -8.13 -3.43
C SER A 3 -5.56 -9.20 -3.25
N ARG A 4 -5.88 -9.99 -4.28
CA ARG A 4 -6.85 -11.10 -4.19
C ARG A 4 -6.36 -12.23 -3.28
N ALA A 5 -5.07 -12.55 -3.33
CA ALA A 5 -4.48 -13.54 -2.43
C ALA A 5 -4.52 -13.07 -0.97
N LEU A 6 -4.22 -11.79 -0.73
CA LEU A 6 -4.28 -11.16 0.59
C LEU A 6 -5.71 -11.15 1.16
N VAL A 7 -6.72 -10.85 0.35
CA VAL A 7 -8.15 -10.93 0.76
C VAL A 7 -8.49 -12.33 1.25
N LYS A 8 -8.11 -13.39 0.51
CA LYS A 8 -8.34 -14.78 0.92
C LYS A 8 -7.64 -15.11 2.23
N ALA A 9 -6.40 -14.66 2.40
CA ALA A 9 -5.63 -14.91 3.60
C ALA A 9 -6.26 -14.24 4.85
N VAL A 10 -6.76 -13.01 4.71
CA VAL A 10 -7.49 -12.32 5.80
C VAL A 10 -8.81 -13.03 6.13
N GLN A 11 -9.55 -13.52 5.12
CA GLN A 11 -10.77 -14.30 5.33
C GLN A 11 -10.49 -15.60 6.07
N ALA A 12 -9.41 -16.31 5.70
CA ALA A 12 -8.98 -17.53 6.36
C ALA A 12 -8.51 -17.29 7.81
N ALA A 13 -7.96 -16.12 8.10
CA ALA A 13 -7.64 -15.67 9.47
C ALA A 13 -8.90 -15.29 10.29
N GLY A 14 -10.10 -15.39 9.72
CA GLY A 14 -11.37 -15.25 10.43
C GLY A 14 -11.86 -13.82 10.64
N SER A 15 -11.35 -12.84 9.87
CA SER A 15 -11.78 -11.45 9.95
C SER A 15 -12.63 -11.01 8.77
N ILE A 16 -13.39 -9.93 8.98
CA ILE A 16 -14.12 -9.23 7.93
C ILE A 16 -13.11 -8.45 7.10
N VAL A 17 -13.21 -8.57 5.78
CA VAL A 17 -12.39 -7.82 4.83
C VAL A 17 -13.28 -7.23 3.74
N HIS A 18 -12.96 -6.00 3.35
CA HIS A 18 -13.54 -5.34 2.19
C HIS A 18 -12.55 -5.45 1.03
N GLU A 19 -12.99 -5.96 -0.11
CA GLU A 19 -12.15 -6.03 -1.31
C GLU A 19 -12.18 -4.69 -2.04
N GLY A 20 -11.00 -4.10 -2.23
CA GLY A 20 -10.84 -2.80 -2.87
C GLY A 20 -11.04 -1.61 -1.92
N GLY A 21 -11.16 -0.43 -2.52
CA GLY A 21 -11.31 0.84 -1.83
C GLY A 21 -10.29 1.89 -2.31
N ASN A 22 -10.73 3.13 -2.40
CA ASN A 22 -9.91 4.28 -2.75
C ASN A 22 -9.22 4.82 -1.50
N PHE A 23 -7.89 4.75 -1.48
CA PHE A 23 -7.07 5.19 -0.35
C PHE A 23 -6.50 6.59 -0.63
N ILE A 24 -6.77 7.56 0.24
CA ILE A 24 -6.10 8.86 0.22
C ILE A 24 -4.97 8.93 1.25
N THR A 25 -3.79 9.32 0.78
CA THR A 25 -2.65 9.61 1.66
C THR A 25 -2.56 11.10 1.90
N ILE A 26 -2.55 11.51 3.17
CA ILE A 26 -2.27 12.89 3.59
C ILE A 26 -0.91 12.97 4.28
N GLU A 27 -0.34 14.17 4.37
CA GLU A 27 1.00 14.37 4.95
C GLU A 27 1.08 14.02 6.45
N GLY A 28 0.02 14.32 7.22
CA GLY A 28 0.11 14.29 8.69
C GLY A 28 1.01 15.41 9.25
N PRO A 29 1.43 15.36 10.53
CA PRO A 29 1.03 14.39 11.56
C PRO A 29 -0.36 14.69 12.16
N ARG A 30 -0.99 15.81 11.79
CA ARG A 30 -2.34 16.12 12.24
C ARG A 30 -3.36 15.21 11.56
N PHE A 31 -4.45 14.93 12.26
CA PHE A 31 -5.65 14.40 11.63
C PHE A 31 -6.31 15.45 10.73
N SER A 32 -7.18 14.97 9.84
CA SER A 32 -8.02 15.80 9.00
C SER A 32 -8.94 16.67 9.85
N THR A 33 -9.30 17.82 9.32
CA THR A 33 -10.47 18.58 9.76
C THR A 33 -11.75 17.93 9.22
N LYS A 34 -12.91 18.29 9.79
CA LYS A 34 -14.22 17.85 9.25
C LYS A 34 -14.40 18.23 7.78
N GLY A 35 -13.98 19.44 7.40
CA GLY A 35 -14.08 19.93 6.01
C GLY A 35 -13.26 19.10 5.03
N GLU A 36 -12.04 18.71 5.42
CA GLU A 36 -11.19 17.82 4.64
C GLU A 36 -11.80 16.43 4.53
N SER A 37 -12.25 15.85 5.65
CA SER A 37 -12.90 14.53 5.68
C SER A 37 -14.11 14.46 4.74
N HIS A 38 -14.98 15.49 4.76
CA HIS A 38 -16.11 15.59 3.84
C HIS A 38 -15.68 15.77 2.38
N THR A 39 -14.57 16.46 2.14
CA THR A 39 -14.01 16.64 0.79
C THR A 39 -13.53 15.31 0.24
N TYR A 40 -12.75 14.55 1.00
CA TYR A 40 -12.24 13.24 0.57
C TYR A 40 -13.37 12.24 0.31
N ARG A 41 -14.41 12.23 1.15
CA ARG A 41 -15.63 11.45 0.89
C ARG A 41 -16.34 11.86 -0.39
N ARG A 42 -16.43 13.15 -0.68
CA ARG A 42 -17.00 13.65 -1.96
C ARG A 42 -16.16 13.27 -3.17
N TRP A 43 -14.84 13.08 -3.00
CA TRP A 43 -13.97 12.52 -4.03
C TRP A 43 -14.13 10.99 -4.18
N GLY A 44 -14.94 10.36 -3.34
CA GLY A 44 -15.14 8.90 -3.34
C GLY A 44 -13.99 8.13 -2.70
N MET A 45 -13.24 8.76 -1.79
CA MET A 45 -12.23 8.06 -0.99
C MET A 45 -12.90 7.24 0.12
N ASP A 46 -12.46 5.99 0.27
CA ASP A 46 -12.98 5.04 1.25
C ASP A 46 -12.11 5.00 2.52
N LEU A 47 -10.79 5.18 2.35
CA LEU A 47 -9.80 5.08 3.42
C LEU A 47 -8.86 6.29 3.40
N ILE A 48 -8.35 6.64 4.58
CA ILE A 48 -7.34 7.69 4.76
C ILE A 48 -6.17 7.15 5.58
N GLY A 49 -4.96 7.59 5.24
CA GLY A 49 -3.76 7.34 6.04
C GLY A 49 -2.60 8.25 5.63
N MET A 50 -1.38 7.91 6.06
CA MET A 50 -0.21 8.80 5.92
C MET A 50 1.04 8.13 5.32
N THR A 51 0.97 6.85 4.93
CA THR A 51 2.19 6.07 4.60
C THR A 51 2.21 5.40 3.23
N SER A 52 1.07 5.15 2.59
CA SER A 52 1.00 4.44 1.31
C SER A 52 1.58 5.21 0.12
N CYS A 53 1.72 6.53 0.26
CA CYS A 53 2.44 7.41 -0.65
C CYS A 53 3.65 7.97 0.12
N PRO A 54 4.90 7.82 -0.37
CA PRO A 54 5.29 7.39 -1.72
C PRO A 54 5.45 5.87 -1.94
N GLU A 55 5.22 5.05 -0.91
CA GLU A 55 5.57 3.63 -0.91
C GLU A 55 5.02 2.83 -2.11
N ALA A 56 3.75 3.03 -2.47
CA ALA A 56 3.10 2.26 -3.53
C ALA A 56 3.70 2.52 -4.93
N PHE A 57 4.07 3.77 -5.24
CA PHE A 57 4.68 4.07 -6.55
C PHE A 57 6.17 3.75 -6.58
N LEU A 58 6.89 3.85 -5.46
CA LEU A 58 8.27 3.37 -5.37
C LEU A 58 8.35 1.86 -5.55
N ALA A 59 7.38 1.11 -5.00
CA ALA A 59 7.28 -0.34 -5.26
C ALA A 59 7.04 -0.63 -6.74
N ALA A 60 6.21 0.16 -7.43
CA ALA A 60 5.98 0.02 -8.87
C ALA A 60 7.23 0.37 -9.71
N GLU A 61 7.97 1.43 -9.34
CA GLU A 61 9.25 1.79 -9.97
C GLU A 61 10.32 0.71 -9.76
N ALA A 62 10.30 0.05 -8.60
CA ALA A 62 11.14 -1.11 -8.31
C ALA A 62 10.60 -2.42 -8.89
N GLU A 63 9.48 -2.37 -9.62
CA GLU A 63 8.83 -3.52 -10.26
C GLU A 63 8.48 -4.64 -9.27
N MET A 64 8.10 -4.25 -8.05
CA MET A 64 7.64 -5.12 -6.98
C MET A 64 6.12 -5.14 -6.93
N ALA A 65 5.52 -6.33 -6.88
CA ALA A 65 4.09 -6.45 -6.62
C ALA A 65 3.75 -5.89 -5.23
N TYR A 66 2.84 -4.91 -5.18
CA TYR A 66 2.42 -4.23 -3.96
C TYR A 66 0.92 -4.42 -3.69
N ALA A 67 0.55 -4.64 -2.43
CA ALA A 67 -0.83 -4.64 -1.97
C ALA A 67 -0.89 -4.13 -0.52
N ALA A 68 -1.90 -3.34 -0.20
CA ALA A 68 -2.11 -2.81 1.14
C ALA A 68 -3.16 -3.62 1.90
N MET A 69 -2.82 -4.06 3.11
CA MET A 69 -3.77 -4.54 4.12
C MET A 69 -4.11 -3.37 5.05
N ALA A 70 -5.13 -2.60 4.70
CA ALA A 70 -5.52 -1.43 5.49
C ALA A 70 -6.37 -1.85 6.70
N HIS A 71 -5.91 -1.48 7.89
CA HIS A 71 -6.61 -1.77 9.15
C HIS A 71 -7.41 -0.55 9.59
N ILE A 72 -8.74 -0.65 9.56
CA ILE A 72 -9.64 0.43 9.97
C ILE A 72 -9.55 0.58 11.50
N THR A 73 -9.05 1.72 11.96
CA THR A 73 -8.95 2.04 13.40
C THR A 73 -10.11 2.90 13.88
N ASP A 74 -10.70 3.69 13.02
CA ASP A 74 -11.75 4.65 13.33
C ASP A 74 -12.40 5.18 12.05
N TYR A 75 -13.38 6.06 12.21
CA TYR A 75 -14.13 6.68 11.11
C TYR A 75 -13.61 8.07 10.74
N ASP A 76 -12.36 8.44 11.04
CA ASP A 76 -11.88 9.83 10.92
C ASP A 76 -12.82 10.80 11.68
N VAL A 77 -12.77 12.10 11.41
CA VAL A 77 -13.55 13.09 12.16
C VAL A 77 -14.93 13.42 11.56
N TRP A 78 -15.36 12.71 10.51
CA TRP A 78 -16.66 12.99 9.85
C TRP A 78 -17.86 12.41 10.61
N HIS A 79 -17.65 11.38 11.42
CA HIS A 79 -18.74 10.69 12.10
C HIS A 79 -19.14 11.44 13.38
N GLU A 80 -20.33 12.05 13.38
CA GLU A 80 -20.78 12.91 14.49
C GLU A 80 -21.30 12.14 15.72
N SER A 81 -21.54 10.82 15.60
CA SER A 81 -22.14 10.02 16.67
C SER A 81 -21.15 9.20 17.50
N GLU A 82 -19.84 9.30 17.24
CA GLU A 82 -18.80 8.65 18.04
C GLU A 82 -17.87 9.69 18.70
N GLN A 83 -17.23 9.30 19.80
CA GLN A 83 -16.26 10.13 20.51
C GLN A 83 -15.12 10.54 19.55
N PRO A 84 -14.56 11.77 19.69
CA PRO A 84 -13.40 12.18 18.90
C PRO A 84 -12.27 11.15 19.00
N VAL A 85 -11.60 10.88 17.89
CA VAL A 85 -10.49 9.92 17.82
C VAL A 85 -9.40 10.32 18.82
N THR A 86 -9.06 9.41 19.74
CA THR A 86 -7.92 9.57 20.66
C THR A 86 -6.81 8.59 20.32
N VAL A 87 -5.58 8.94 20.70
CA VAL A 87 -4.39 8.10 20.49
C VAL A 87 -4.54 6.73 21.14
N GLU A 88 -5.16 6.66 22.33
CA GLU A 88 -5.38 5.41 23.07
C GLU A 88 -6.33 4.46 22.35
N MET A 89 -7.40 5.00 21.73
CA MET A 89 -8.33 4.20 20.92
C MET A 89 -7.61 3.58 19.72
N VAL A 90 -6.80 4.37 19.03
CA VAL A 90 -5.98 3.93 17.89
C VAL A 90 -5.00 2.83 18.31
N ILE A 91 -4.26 3.01 19.42
CA ILE A 91 -3.29 2.02 19.91
C ILE A 91 -3.96 0.68 20.25
N ARG A 92 -5.11 0.70 20.94
CA ARG A 92 -5.82 -0.53 21.31
C ARG A 92 -6.25 -1.33 20.08
N ILE A 93 -6.79 -0.64 19.08
CA ILE A 93 -7.25 -1.28 17.85
C ILE A 93 -6.06 -1.77 17.02
N LEU A 94 -4.95 -1.01 16.99
CA LEU A 94 -3.68 -1.44 16.38
C LEU A 94 -3.17 -2.77 16.93
N LEU A 95 -3.16 -2.94 18.26
CA LEU A 95 -2.66 -4.18 18.88
C LEU A 95 -3.54 -5.39 18.51
N ALA A 96 -4.86 -5.24 18.52
CA ALA A 96 -5.78 -6.29 18.08
C ALA A 96 -5.58 -6.62 16.59
N ASN A 97 -5.44 -5.59 15.76
CA ASN A 97 -5.22 -5.72 14.32
C ASN A 97 -3.86 -6.34 13.96
N THR A 98 -2.84 -6.16 14.81
CA THR A 98 -1.50 -6.72 14.59
C THR A 98 -1.51 -8.25 14.61
N ALA A 99 -2.23 -8.86 15.57
CA ALA A 99 -2.29 -10.32 15.66
C ALA A 99 -2.96 -10.94 14.42
N LEU A 100 -4.04 -10.31 13.95
CA LEU A 100 -4.72 -10.68 12.71
C LEU A 100 -3.80 -10.51 11.50
N ALA A 101 -3.09 -9.38 11.41
CA ALA A 101 -2.17 -9.09 10.31
C ALA A 101 -1.08 -10.17 10.20
N GLN A 102 -0.49 -10.57 11.33
CA GLN A 102 0.51 -11.64 11.38
C GLN A 102 -0.04 -12.97 10.89
N GLN A 103 -1.24 -13.36 11.34
CA GLN A 103 -1.90 -14.59 10.89
C GLN A 103 -2.20 -14.57 9.39
N ALA A 104 -2.73 -13.46 8.88
CA ALA A 104 -3.01 -13.29 7.46
C ALA A 104 -1.73 -13.37 6.60
N ILE A 105 -0.62 -12.77 7.05
CA ILE A 105 0.66 -12.86 6.35
C ILE A 105 1.17 -14.31 6.31
N VAL A 106 1.11 -15.04 7.43
CA VAL A 106 1.51 -16.45 7.49
C VAL A 106 0.67 -17.29 6.52
N GLN A 107 -0.66 -17.08 6.51
CA GLN A 107 -1.56 -17.80 5.62
C GLN A 107 -1.30 -17.46 4.14
N LEU A 108 -1.07 -16.18 3.83
CA LEU A 108 -0.72 -15.75 2.48
C LEU A 108 0.54 -16.44 1.96
N VAL A 109 1.61 -16.46 2.79
CA VAL A 109 2.88 -17.12 2.46
C VAL A 109 2.69 -18.62 2.22
N ALA A 110 1.84 -19.28 3.01
CA ALA A 110 1.58 -20.71 2.88
C ALA A 110 0.73 -21.07 1.64
N ASP A 111 -0.25 -20.24 1.28
CA ASP A 111 -1.25 -20.56 0.24
C ASP A 111 -0.88 -20.08 -1.16
N MET A 112 0.00 -19.07 -1.28
CA MET A 112 0.39 -18.54 -2.57
C MET A 112 1.50 -19.40 -3.18
N ASP A 113 1.18 -20.22 -4.17
CA ASP A 113 2.17 -21.11 -4.80
C ASP A 113 3.10 -20.38 -5.80
N ASN A 114 2.67 -19.24 -6.35
CA ASN A 114 3.34 -18.57 -7.46
C ASN A 114 4.06 -17.28 -7.04
N TRP A 115 4.88 -17.35 -5.99
CA TRP A 115 5.71 -16.23 -5.55
C TRP A 115 6.72 -15.76 -6.61
N ALA A 116 7.25 -16.70 -7.40
CA ALA A 116 8.18 -16.44 -8.49
C ALA A 116 7.49 -16.23 -9.85
N GLY A 117 6.19 -15.93 -9.84
CA GLY A 117 5.41 -15.71 -11.06
C GLY A 117 5.90 -14.50 -11.85
N ASP A 118 5.68 -14.53 -13.16
CA ASP A 118 5.88 -13.37 -14.02
C ASP A 118 4.56 -12.58 -14.13
N PHE A 119 4.54 -11.36 -13.58
CA PHE A 119 3.37 -10.49 -13.55
C PHE A 119 3.65 -9.20 -14.31
N PRO A 120 2.64 -8.52 -14.87
CA PRO A 120 2.84 -7.26 -15.59
C PRO A 120 3.62 -6.21 -14.80
N VAL A 121 3.44 -6.17 -13.47
CA VAL A 121 4.13 -5.22 -12.58
C VAL A 121 5.67 -5.40 -12.60
N HIS A 122 6.16 -6.61 -12.88
CA HIS A 122 7.59 -6.92 -12.95
C HIS A 122 8.30 -6.33 -14.18
N HIS A 123 7.55 -5.67 -15.07
CA HIS A 123 8.04 -5.05 -16.30
C HIS A 123 7.58 -3.59 -16.47
N THR A 124 7.01 -2.98 -15.43
CA THR A 124 6.44 -1.62 -15.48
C THR A 124 7.46 -0.57 -15.90
N LEU A 125 8.72 -0.73 -15.48
CA LEU A 125 9.78 0.25 -15.69
C LEU A 125 10.28 0.25 -17.14
N ARG A 126 10.17 -0.87 -17.85
CA ARG A 126 10.60 -1.01 -19.25
C ARG A 126 10.07 0.13 -20.14
N ASP A 127 8.79 0.43 -19.99
CA ASP A 127 8.06 1.37 -20.85
C ASP A 127 8.03 2.79 -20.25
N ALA A 128 8.55 2.98 -19.03
CA ALA A 128 8.61 4.25 -18.32
C ALA A 128 9.99 4.95 -18.42
N LEU A 129 11.05 4.22 -18.78
CA LEU A 129 12.40 4.78 -18.94
C LEU A 129 12.56 5.55 -20.25
N ILE A 130 12.49 6.88 -20.17
CA ILE A 130 12.67 7.79 -21.34
C ILE A 130 14.08 8.37 -21.46
N THR A 131 14.92 8.21 -20.44
CA THR A 131 16.26 8.80 -20.38
C THR A 131 17.17 8.20 -21.45
N ASN A 132 17.90 9.05 -22.18
CA ASN A 132 18.90 8.59 -23.14
C ASN A 132 20.01 7.82 -22.41
N ARG A 133 20.14 6.52 -22.72
CA ARG A 133 21.08 5.58 -22.09
C ARG A 133 22.54 6.03 -22.19
N GLU A 134 22.91 6.69 -23.29
CA GLU A 134 24.29 7.16 -23.52
C GLU A 134 24.67 8.34 -22.62
N LEU A 135 23.67 9.04 -22.06
CA LEU A 135 23.86 10.21 -21.20
C LEU A 135 23.75 9.89 -19.70
N ILE A 136 23.46 8.64 -19.34
CA ILE A 136 23.36 8.23 -17.93
C ILE A 136 24.77 8.21 -17.33
N PRO A 137 25.06 9.02 -16.30
CA PRO A 137 26.37 9.01 -15.64
C PRO A 137 26.68 7.62 -15.06
N ALA A 138 27.95 7.21 -15.15
CA ALA A 138 28.39 5.89 -14.67
C ALA A 138 28.02 5.64 -13.20
N GLN A 139 28.16 6.68 -12.35
CA GLN A 139 27.80 6.58 -10.93
C GLN A 139 26.29 6.33 -10.75
N LEU A 140 25.43 7.05 -11.48
CA LEU A 140 23.98 6.89 -11.38
C LEU A 140 23.54 5.51 -11.88
N ARG A 141 24.20 4.99 -12.93
CA ARG A 141 23.97 3.62 -13.42
C ARG A 141 24.32 2.58 -12.35
N GLN A 142 25.41 2.80 -11.60
CA GLN A 142 25.81 1.91 -10.51
C GLN A 142 24.84 1.99 -9.33
N ASP A 143 24.44 3.21 -8.92
CA ASP A 143 23.54 3.44 -7.79
C ASP A 143 22.15 2.83 -8.01
N LEU A 144 21.65 2.92 -9.25
CA LEU A 144 20.32 2.42 -9.63
C LEU A 144 20.35 1.01 -10.25
N ALA A 145 21.51 0.36 -10.34
CA ALA A 145 21.65 -0.97 -10.95
C ALA A 145 20.59 -1.99 -10.44
N PRO A 146 20.27 -2.07 -9.12
CA PRO A 146 19.25 -3.01 -8.64
C PRO A 146 17.86 -2.85 -9.27
N LEU A 147 17.55 -1.67 -9.82
CA LEU A 147 16.26 -1.35 -10.41
C LEU A 147 16.30 -1.38 -11.94
N VAL A 148 17.33 -0.79 -12.54
CA VAL A 148 17.34 -0.50 -14.00
C VAL A 148 18.30 -1.36 -14.81
N GLU A 149 19.20 -2.15 -14.19
CA GLU A 149 20.28 -2.85 -14.91
C GLU A 149 19.77 -3.70 -16.07
N LYS A 150 18.69 -4.46 -15.86
CA LYS A 150 18.04 -5.30 -16.89
C LYS A 150 17.52 -4.54 -18.12
N TYR A 151 17.44 -3.20 -18.07
CA TYR A 151 17.03 -2.33 -19.19
C TYR A 151 18.15 -1.44 -19.75
N LEU A 152 19.33 -1.45 -19.09
CA LEU A 152 20.50 -0.67 -19.49
C LEU A 152 21.63 -1.53 -20.08
N GLU A 153 21.53 -2.85 -19.96
CA GLU A 153 22.36 -3.79 -20.71
C GLU A 153 21.86 -3.88 -22.16
N ILE A 154 22.73 -3.51 -23.12
CA ILE A 154 22.61 -3.78 -24.56
C ILE A 154 23.79 -4.67 -24.93
#